data_AF-A0A1G2Z924-F1
#
_entry.id   AF-A0A1G2Z924-F1
#
_cell.length_a   1.000
_cell.length_b   1.000
_cell.length_c   1.000
_cell.angle_alpha   90.00
_cell.angle_beta   90.00
_cell.angle_gamma   90.00
#
_symmetry.space_group_name_H-M   'P 1'
#
loop_
_entity.id
_entity.type
_entity.pdbx_description
1 polymer ?
#
loop_
_entity_poly.entity_id
_entity_poly.type
_entity_poly.pdbx_seq_one_letter_code
_entity_poly.pdbx_strand_id
1 'polypeptide(L)' 'MSRNPLTVRPATPTEEVAKMMDGARIRHLLVCNNKERLLGIISDRDFQYRGGATAGALMTP' A
#
# COMPACT_ATOMS: atom_id res chain seq x y z
N MET A 1 -15.15 -12.58 -1.97
CA MET A 1 -15.17 -11.10 -1.96
C MET A 1 -14.75 -10.63 -0.57
N SER A 2 -13.66 -9.87 -0.45
CA SER A 2 -13.25 -9.28 0.83
C SER A 2 -14.08 -8.01 1.07
N ARG A 3 -14.78 -7.92 2.20
CA ARG A 3 -15.76 -6.86 2.46
C ARG A 3 -15.15 -5.51 2.85
N ASN A 4 -13.84 -5.46 3.10
CA ASN A 4 -13.16 -4.22 3.46
C ASN A 4 -11.67 -4.28 3.08
N PRO A 5 -11.28 -3.83 1.87
CA PRO A 5 -9.87 -3.80 1.49
C PRO A 5 -9.12 -2.79 2.37
N LEU A 6 -7.95 -3.20 2.87
CA LEU A 6 -7.12 -2.37 3.74
C LEU A 6 -6.45 -1.28 2.90
N THR A 7 -6.54 -0.04 3.35
CA THR A 7 -6.07 1.15 2.63
C THR A 7 -4.98 1.87 3.42
N VAL A 8 -4.03 2.48 2.71
CA VAL A 8 -2.95 3.31 3.28
C VAL A 8 -2.89 4.67 2.59
N ARG A 9 -2.21 5.63 3.22
CA ARG A 9 -1.99 6.95 2.63
C ARG A 9 -0.72 6.94 1.76
N PRO A 10 -0.62 7.78 0.72
CA PRO A 10 0.60 7.87 -0.10
C PRO A 10 1.84 8.31 0.69
N ALA A 11 1.65 9.01 1.81
CA ALA A 11 2.73 9.43 2.71
C ALA A 11 3.15 8.34 3.71
N THR A 12 2.43 7.21 3.80
CA THR A 12 2.74 6.13 4.75
C THR A 12 4.13 5.56 4.45
N PRO A 13 5.03 5.44 5.44
CA PRO A 13 6.36 4.88 5.25
C PRO A 13 6.32 3.43 4.78
N THR A 14 7.23 3.07 3.88
CA THR A 14 7.36 1.72 3.32
C THR A 14 7.40 0.62 4.39
N GLU A 15 8.15 0.83 5.46
CA GLU A 15 8.24 -0.14 6.58
C GLU A 15 6.90 -0.36 7.27
N GLU A 16 6.08 0.68 7.39
CA GLU A 16 4.75 0.59 7.99
C GLU A 16 3.79 -0.16 7.07
N VAL A 17 3.88 0.09 5.75
CA VAL A 17 3.12 -0.68 4.74
C VAL A 17 3.47 -2.17 4.83
N ALA A 18 4.75 -2.52 4.92
CA ALA A 18 5.20 -3.91 5.06
C ALA A 18 4.68 -4.56 6.36
N LYS A 19 4.75 -3.85 7.49
CA LYS A 19 4.20 -4.31 8.77
C LYS A 19 2.69 -4.53 8.72
N MET A 20 1.94 -3.65 8.03
CA MET A 20 0.50 -3.83 7.85
C MET A 20 0.18 -5.05 6.99
N MET A 21 0.94 -5.28 5.91
CA MET A 21 0.77 -6.45 5.05
C MET A 21 1.01 -7.76 5.80
N ASP A 22 2.10 -7.82 6.57
CA ASP A 22 2.44 -8.98 7.39
C ASP A 22 1.41 -9.21 8.51
N GLY A 23 1.09 -8.15 9.26
CA GLY A 23 0.14 -8.21 10.38
C GLY A 23 -1.28 -8.59 9.95
N ALA A 24 -1.74 -8.12 8.79
CA ALA A 24 -3.05 -8.47 8.24
C ALA A 24 -3.02 -9.73 7.34
N ARG A 25 -1.84 -10.34 7.10
CA ARG A 25 -1.62 -11.46 6.18
C ARG A 25 -2.19 -11.22 4.78
N ILE A 26 -2.00 -10.01 4.26
CA ILE A 26 -2.44 -9.60 2.92
C ILE A 26 -1.25 -9.24 2.05
N ARG A 27 -1.40 -9.49 0.75
CA ARG A 27 -0.36 -9.22 -0.25
C ARG A 27 -0.61 -7.96 -1.07
N HIS A 28 -1.73 -7.28 -0.83
CA HIS A 28 -2.12 -6.08 -1.58
C HIS A 28 -2.71 -5.04 -0.65
N LEU A 29 -2.34 -3.77 -0.87
CA LEU A 29 -2.87 -2.61 -0.18
C LEU A 29 -3.29 -1.55 -1.18
N LEU A 30 -4.43 -0.93 -0.93
CA LEU A 30 -4.90 0.19 -1.75
C LEU A 30 -4.31 1.48 -1.20
N VAL A 31 -3.81 2.35 -2.07
CA VAL A 31 -3.33 3.68 -1.67
C VAL A 31 -4.40 4.70 -1.97
N CYS A 32 -4.94 5.34 -0.93
CA CYS A 32 -5.96 6.37 -1.06
C CYS A 32 -5.46 7.71 -0.54
N ASN A 33 -5.93 8.80 -1.14
CA ASN A 33 -5.65 10.15 -0.65
C ASN A 33 -6.58 10.54 0.52
N ASN A 34 -6.40 11.76 1.05
CA ASN A 34 -7.20 12.30 2.15
C ASN A 34 -8.69 12.49 1.81
N LYS A 35 -9.06 12.41 0.52
CA LYS A 35 -10.45 12.47 0.03
C LYS A 35 -10.98 11.08 -0.33
N GLU A 36 -10.36 10.02 0.19
CA GLU A 36 -10.71 8.61 -0.04
C GLU A 36 -10.70 8.18 -1.51
N ARG A 37 -10.02 8.95 -2.38
CA ARG A 37 -9.83 8.55 -3.78
C ARG A 37 -8.67 7.58 -3.89
N LEU A 38 -8.90 6.47 -4.58
CA LEU A 38 -7.87 5.52 -4.96
C LEU A 38 -6.85 6.21 -5.88
N LEU A 39 -5.58 6.16 -5.47
CA LEU A 39 -4.43 6.64 -6.23
C LEU A 39 -3.64 5.52 -6.89
N GLY A 40 -3.73 4.30 -6.35
CA GLY A 40 -2.98 3.15 -6.85
C GLY A 40 -3.04 1.95 -5.90
N ILE A 41 -2.25 0.93 -6.23
CA ILE A 41 -2.14 -0.32 -5.47
C ILE A 41 -0.68 -0.65 -5.17
N ILE A 42 -0.42 -1.23 -4.00
CA ILE A 42 0.87 -1.80 -3.62
C ILE A 42 0.70 -3.30 -3.47
N SER A 43 1.61 -4.07 -4.04
CA SER A 43 1.76 -5.51 -3.89
C SER A 43 3.08 -5.85 -3.20
N ASP A 44 3.18 -7.06 -2.66
CA ASP A 44 4.44 -7.61 -2.12
C ASP A 44 5.61 -7.55 -3.12
N ARG A 45 5.33 -7.71 -4.42
CA ARG A 45 6.31 -7.55 -5.51
C ARG A 45 6.78 -6.11 -5.69
N ASP A 46 5.96 -5.10 -5.38
CA ASP A 46 6.39 -3.71 -5.49
C ASP A 46 7.55 -3.42 -4.52
N PHE A 47 7.59 -4.07 -3.35
CA PHE A 47 8.74 -3.95 -2.43
C PHE A 47 10.03 -4.55 -2.99
N GLN A 48 9.93 -5.53 -3.89
CA GLN A 48 11.09 -6.22 -4.47
C GLN A 48 11.64 -5.49 -5.69
N TYR A 49 10.75 -4.92 -6.51
CA TYR A 49 11.12 -4.32 -7.80
C TYR A 49 11.14 -2.79 -7.79
N ARG A 50 10.56 -2.15 -6.78
CA ARG A 50 10.49 -0.70 -6.66
C ARG A 50 11.15 -0.23 -5.39
N GLY A 51 11.94 0.83 -5.50
CA GLY A 51 12.53 1.54 -4.37
C GLY A 51 11.69 2.76 -3.99
N GLY A 52 11.56 3.04 -2.70
CA GLY A 52 10.84 4.21 -2.23
C GLY A 52 10.72 4.25 -0.71
N ALA A 53 10.71 5.47 -0.15
CA ALA A 53 10.52 5.68 1.28
C ALA A 53 9.04 5.67 1.70
N THR A 54 8.12 5.81 0.75
CA THR A 54 6.68 5.94 1.02
C THR A 54 5.85 5.06 0.09
N ALA A 55 4.61 4.78 0.53
CA ALA A 55 3.58 4.09 -0.22
C ALA A 55 3.37 4.68 -1.62
N GLY A 56 3.35 6.02 -1.74
CA GLY A 56 3.16 6.70 -3.02
C GLY A 56 4.31 6.49 -4.01
N ALA A 57 5.54 6.23 -3.52
CA ALA A 57 6.68 5.92 -4.37
C ALA A 57 6.68 4.45 -4.83
N LEU A 58 6.14 3.55 -4.01
CA LEU A 58 6.03 2.13 -4.31
C LEU A 58 4.82 1.80 -5.19
N MET A 59 3.71 2.51 -5.01
CA MET A 59 2.45 2.16 -5.63
C MET A 59 2.50 2.16 -7.15
N THR A 60 1.77 1.23 -7.73
CA THR A 60 1.42 1.26 -9.15
C THR A 60 0.15 2.08 -9.32
N PRO A 61 0.18 3.17 -10.14
CA PRO A 61 -0.98 4.02 -10.38
C PRO A 61 -2.10 3.31 -11.15
#